data_AF-A0A177AU20-F1
#
_entry.id   AF-A0A177AU20-F1
#
_cell.length_a   1.000
_cell.length_b   1.000
_cell.length_c   1.000
_cell.angle_alpha   90.00
_cell.angle_beta   90.00
_cell.angle_gamma   90.00
#
_symmetry.space_group_name_H-M   'P 1'
#
loop_
_entity.id
_entity.type
_entity.pdbx_description
1 polymer ?
#
loop_
_entity_poly.entity_id
_entity_poly.type
_entity_poly.pdbx_seq_one_letter_code
_entity_poly.pdbx_strand_id
1 'polypeptide(L)'
;MFNIIFKSRRLCSWTLNKNLYRFSGVPNNVDLNNLSETNMINGVTNEHVRNHTTHLFKKEYTRQREGVVVFEKINVDYIGLLNNETAISIKLNKNISTPADAAKHIHPLLLERSIIALVNGRQWDMYKPFETSCTLDFMHLNENRPTISNNIFWKSCSFLMGHALTNVFKNDLYIELCNFPKIDIESGSFVYDFSISFLNEKSDITFSDNDLKIISNYVEKSFKKQHFSQSPIIPLCVSKAMAFEIFKYNRFKTHILSTMDDNDVTVYSYKNHVDFCDAPLMGHPNNIYTFVVSAINKLDIPNKHIYRAQGISIPRHQKIHYIGFNVIKARASTYVILYVFTEDCDMF
;
A
#
# COMPACT_ATOMS: atom_id res chain seq x y z
N MET A 1 -2.45 -23.69 28.77
CA MET A 1 -3.79 -24.13 28.31
C MET A 1 -4.53 -22.91 27.77
N PHE A 2 -4.53 -22.74 26.44
CA PHE A 2 -5.26 -21.67 25.77
C PHE A 2 -6.72 -22.08 25.60
N ASN A 3 -7.64 -21.40 26.30
CA ASN A 3 -9.07 -21.54 26.09
C ASN A 3 -9.52 -20.54 25.01
N ILE A 4 -9.73 -21.03 23.79
CA ILE A 4 -10.45 -20.32 22.72
C ILE A 4 -11.91 -20.78 22.80
N ILE A 5 -12.78 -19.93 23.32
CA ILE A 5 -14.23 -20.16 23.33
C ILE A 5 -14.79 -19.63 22.01
N PHE A 6 -15.15 -20.56 21.11
CA PHE A 6 -16.03 -20.29 19.98
C PHE A 6 -17.42 -19.88 20.49
N LYS A 7 -17.92 -18.73 20.03
CA LYS A 7 -19.37 -18.45 20.05
C LYS A 7 -19.81 -17.82 18.73
N SER A 8 -20.60 -18.62 18.01
CA SER A 8 -21.53 -18.22 16.95
C SER A 8 -22.55 -17.21 17.47
N ARG A 9 -22.79 -16.11 16.72
CA ARG A 9 -24.13 -15.61 16.36
C ARG A 9 -24.11 -14.39 15.42
N ARG A 10 -24.86 -14.58 14.33
CA ARG A 10 -25.68 -13.69 13.48
C ARG A 10 -25.79 -12.17 13.78
N LEU A 11 -25.81 -11.45 12.65
CA LEU A 11 -26.58 -10.25 12.26
C LEU A 11 -26.10 -8.87 12.74
N CYS A 12 -25.65 -8.06 11.77
CA CYS A 12 -26.09 -6.68 11.59
C CYS A 12 -26.14 -6.36 10.09
N SER A 13 -27.34 -6.10 9.60
CA SER A 13 -27.67 -5.71 8.23
C SER A 13 -27.25 -4.27 7.97
N TRP A 14 -26.56 -4.03 6.86
CA TRP A 14 -26.67 -2.76 6.14
C TRP A 14 -27.38 -3.06 4.82
N THR A 15 -28.64 -2.68 4.77
CA THR A 15 -29.46 -2.65 3.56
C THR A 15 -28.88 -1.63 2.60
N LEU A 16 -28.22 -2.10 1.54
CA LEU A 16 -27.93 -1.29 0.36
C LEU A 16 -29.24 -1.08 -0.40
N ASN A 17 -29.72 0.17 -0.33
CA ASN A 17 -30.87 0.65 -1.08
C ASN A 17 -30.57 0.48 -2.58
N LYS A 18 -31.33 -0.38 -3.26
CA LYS A 18 -31.35 -0.48 -4.72
C LYS A 18 -32.30 0.60 -5.26
N ASN A 19 -31.82 1.33 -6.25
CA ASN A 19 -32.50 2.34 -7.08
C ASN A 19 -32.53 3.78 -6.53
N LEU A 20 -32.40 4.73 -7.47
CA LEU A 20 -32.46 6.21 -7.42
C LEU A 20 -31.06 6.81 -7.67
N TYR A 21 -30.68 7.39 -8.82
CA TYR A 21 -31.42 8.10 -9.87
C TYR A 21 -30.67 8.09 -11.22
N ARG A 22 -31.45 8.11 -12.33
CA ARG A 22 -31.04 8.61 -13.66
C ARG A 22 -30.95 10.14 -13.62
N PHE A 23 -29.95 10.75 -14.26
CA PHE A 23 -29.98 11.99 -15.08
C PHE A 23 -28.54 12.24 -15.58
N SER A 24 -28.26 12.07 -16.88
CA SER A 24 -28.24 13.07 -17.97
C SER A 24 -27.20 14.19 -17.81
N GLY A 25 -26.21 14.19 -18.70
CA GLY A 25 -25.38 15.37 -18.99
C GLY A 25 -23.88 15.20 -18.78
N VAL A 26 -23.23 14.31 -19.54
CA VAL A 26 -21.78 14.36 -19.81
C VAL A 26 -21.59 14.04 -21.29
N PRO A 27 -20.70 14.72 -22.05
CA PRO A 27 -20.63 14.56 -23.50
C PRO A 27 -20.26 13.13 -23.87
N ASN A 28 -21.15 12.46 -24.61
CA ASN A 28 -20.83 11.26 -25.36
C ASN A 28 -19.84 11.63 -26.46
N ASN A 29 -18.55 11.44 -26.21
CA ASN A 29 -17.54 11.06 -27.20
C ASN A 29 -16.19 10.94 -26.50
N VAL A 30 -16.01 9.85 -25.77
CA VAL A 30 -14.71 9.18 -25.72
C VAL A 30 -15.02 7.76 -26.13
N ASP A 31 -14.66 7.41 -27.37
CA ASP A 31 -14.71 6.03 -27.86
C ASP A 31 -13.75 5.19 -27.00
N LEU A 32 -14.27 4.63 -25.91
CA LEU A 32 -13.55 3.71 -25.02
C LEU A 32 -13.12 2.42 -25.73
N ASN A 33 -13.71 2.14 -26.90
CA ASN A 33 -13.36 1.00 -27.75
C ASN A 33 -12.12 1.23 -28.63
N ASN A 34 -11.59 2.45 -28.71
CA ASN A 34 -10.35 2.76 -29.44
C ASN A 34 -9.10 2.78 -28.54
N LEU A 35 -9.26 2.51 -27.24
CA LEU A 35 -8.16 2.48 -26.27
C LEU A 35 -7.75 1.06 -25.85
N SER A 36 -8.43 0.02 -26.35
CA SER A 36 -8.33 -1.33 -25.79
C SER A 36 -7.46 -2.35 -26.53
N GLU A 37 -7.03 -2.15 -27.79
CA GLU A 37 -6.22 -3.18 -28.48
C GLU A 37 -5.07 -2.66 -29.37
N THR A 38 -5.02 -1.38 -29.73
CA THR A 38 -4.06 -0.86 -30.73
C THR A 38 -2.84 -0.14 -30.17
N ASN A 39 -2.70 -0.03 -28.84
CA ASN A 39 -1.52 0.51 -28.17
C ASN A 39 -0.83 -0.54 -27.28
N MET A 40 -0.66 -1.77 -27.76
CA MET A 40 0.44 -2.61 -27.29
C MET A 40 1.73 -1.81 -27.54
N ILE A 41 2.25 -1.14 -26.50
CA ILE A 41 3.39 -0.25 -26.65
C ILE A 41 4.63 -1.12 -26.87
N ASN A 42 4.93 -1.37 -28.13
CA ASN A 42 6.23 -1.89 -28.56
C ASN A 42 7.32 -0.99 -27.95
N GLY A 43 7.96 -1.47 -26.87
CA GLY A 43 9.12 -0.82 -26.23
C GLY A 43 8.93 -0.24 -24.82
N VAL A 44 7.76 -0.35 -24.17
CA VAL A 44 7.63 0.11 -22.77
C VAL A 44 8.15 -0.94 -21.80
N THR A 45 9.28 -0.61 -21.15
CA THR A 45 9.90 -1.45 -20.13
C THR A 45 9.42 -1.07 -18.72
N ASN A 46 9.54 -2.00 -17.77
CA ASN A 46 9.29 -1.70 -16.35
C ASN A 46 10.12 -0.51 -15.87
N GLU A 47 11.35 -0.38 -16.35
CA GLU A 47 12.24 0.73 -16.02
C GLU A 47 11.70 2.07 -16.51
N HIS A 48 11.22 2.12 -17.76
CA HIS A 48 10.59 3.33 -18.30
C HIS A 48 9.39 3.76 -17.45
N VAL A 49 8.47 2.84 -17.13
CA VAL A 49 7.28 3.13 -16.33
C VAL A 49 7.64 3.59 -14.92
N ARG A 50 8.60 2.93 -14.26
CA ARG A 50 9.08 3.33 -12.92
C ARG A 50 9.70 4.72 -12.93
N ASN A 51 10.51 5.03 -13.95
CA ASN A 51 11.16 6.33 -14.06
C ASN A 51 10.12 7.43 -14.32
N HIS A 52 9.14 7.18 -15.18
CA HIS A 52 8.01 8.08 -15.44
C HIS A 52 7.21 8.38 -14.16
N THR A 53 6.73 7.34 -13.48
CA THR A 53 5.90 7.49 -12.27
C THR A 53 6.66 8.19 -11.15
N THR A 54 7.93 7.81 -10.94
CA THR A 54 8.79 8.41 -9.92
C THR A 54 9.12 9.86 -10.25
N HIS A 55 9.34 10.19 -11.52
CA HIS A 55 9.61 11.56 -11.95
C HIS A 55 8.40 12.46 -11.72
N LEU A 56 7.21 12.03 -12.16
CA LEU A 56 5.97 12.79 -11.96
C LEU A 56 5.64 12.97 -10.48
N PHE A 57 5.80 11.90 -9.68
CA PHE A 57 5.63 11.98 -8.23
C PHE A 57 6.58 13.02 -7.62
N LYS A 58 7.88 12.96 -7.95
CA LYS A 58 8.87 13.92 -7.42
C LYS A 58 8.57 15.36 -7.86
N LYS A 59 8.15 15.56 -9.11
CA LYS A 59 7.78 16.87 -9.64
C LYS A 59 6.60 17.46 -8.86
N GLU A 60 5.55 16.68 -8.65
CA GLU A 60 4.37 17.12 -7.91
C GLU A 60 4.67 17.33 -6.42
N TYR A 61 5.45 16.45 -5.83
CA TYR A 61 5.92 16.58 -4.46
C TYR A 61 6.70 17.89 -4.25
N THR A 62 7.64 18.21 -5.14
CA THR A 62 8.39 19.47 -5.10
C THR A 62 7.46 20.66 -5.29
N ARG A 63 6.54 20.62 -6.27
CA ARG A 63 5.57 21.69 -6.53
C ARG A 63 4.72 22.00 -5.29
N GLN A 64 4.23 20.97 -4.58
CA GLN A 64 3.43 21.16 -3.37
C GLN A 64 4.25 21.76 -2.22
N ARG A 65 5.53 21.39 -2.08
CA ARG A 65 6.41 21.97 -1.05
C ARG A 65 6.82 23.41 -1.36
N GLU A 66 7.13 23.72 -2.62
CA GLU A 66 7.44 25.08 -3.07
C GLU A 66 6.21 25.99 -2.99
N GLY A 67 5.00 25.43 -3.09
CA GLY A 67 3.75 26.15 -2.86
C GLY A 67 3.54 26.65 -1.42
N VAL A 68 4.32 26.16 -0.44
CA VAL A 68 4.25 26.62 0.95
C VAL A 68 5.07 27.91 1.10
N VAL A 69 4.43 29.05 0.85
CA VAL A 69 5.08 30.38 0.92
C VAL A 69 5.10 30.94 2.34
N VAL A 70 4.14 30.55 3.19
CA VAL A 70 3.96 31.12 4.53
C VAL A 70 4.37 30.13 5.61
N PHE A 71 5.33 30.52 6.43
CA PHE A 71 5.76 29.76 7.61
C PHE A 71 4.88 30.10 8.81
N GLU A 72 3.83 29.33 9.02
CA GLU A 72 2.97 29.42 10.20
C GLU A 72 3.39 28.39 11.27
N LYS A 73 3.38 28.80 12.54
CA LYS A 73 3.67 27.90 13.67
C LYS A 73 2.38 27.29 14.21
N ILE A 74 2.41 25.99 14.45
CA ILE A 74 1.32 25.23 15.07
C ILE A 74 1.78 24.60 16.38
N ASN A 75 0.84 24.42 17.31
CA ASN A 75 1.07 23.67 18.54
C ASN A 75 0.58 22.23 18.34
N VAL A 76 1.44 21.27 18.66
CA VAL A 76 1.12 19.85 18.61
C VAL A 76 1.24 19.28 20.01
N ASP A 77 0.11 18.87 20.58
CA ASP A 77 0.01 18.39 21.95
C ASP A 77 0.04 16.87 21.97
N TYR A 78 1.12 16.29 22.50
CA TYR A 78 1.29 14.84 22.57
C TYR A 78 0.57 14.27 23.80
N ILE A 79 -0.39 13.37 23.57
CA ILE A 79 -1.22 12.76 24.62
C ILE A 79 -0.51 11.52 25.22
N GLY A 80 -0.06 10.59 24.38
CA GLY A 80 0.82 9.46 24.73
C GLY A 80 0.37 8.53 25.87
N LEU A 81 1.25 7.58 26.24
CA LEU A 81 1.03 6.63 27.34
C LEU A 81 1.15 7.22 28.77
N LEU A 82 1.54 8.49 28.91
CA LEU A 82 1.86 9.11 30.21
C LEU A 82 0.62 9.64 30.96
N ASN A 83 -0.58 9.20 30.60
CA ASN A 83 -1.84 9.51 31.30
C ASN A 83 -1.93 10.97 31.78
N ASN A 84 -1.92 11.93 30.86
CA ASN A 84 -2.24 13.35 31.10
C ASN A 84 -1.38 14.11 32.15
N GLU A 85 -0.43 13.49 32.86
CA GLU A 85 0.34 14.15 33.92
C GLU A 85 1.48 15.04 33.37
N THR A 86 1.93 14.78 32.14
CA THR A 86 2.92 15.61 31.44
C THR A 86 2.48 15.85 29.99
N ALA A 87 1.66 16.88 29.78
CA ALA A 87 1.30 17.32 28.43
C ALA A 87 2.54 17.92 27.74
N ILE A 88 3.13 17.17 26.80
CA ILE A 88 4.24 17.67 25.98
C ILE A 88 3.65 18.42 24.80
N SER A 89 3.75 19.76 24.83
CA SER A 89 3.36 20.61 23.70
C SER A 89 4.58 21.01 22.89
N ILE A 90 4.56 20.75 21.58
CA ILE A 90 5.67 21.01 20.65
C ILE A 90 5.23 22.03 19.62
N LYS A 91 6.04 23.07 19.42
CA LYS A 91 5.83 24.07 18.36
C LYS A 91 6.48 23.61 17.06
N LEU A 92 5.67 23.38 16.04
CA LEU A 92 6.09 22.88 14.72
C LEU A 92 5.64 23.81 13.59
N ASN A 93 6.07 23.53 12.36
CA ASN A 93 5.71 24.31 11.18
C ASN A 93 4.50 23.67 10.46
N LYS A 94 3.47 24.46 10.22
CA LYS A 94 2.30 24.06 9.41
C LYS A 94 2.73 23.68 7.99
N ASN A 95 2.09 22.67 7.41
CA ASN A 95 2.31 22.15 6.05
C ASN A 95 3.74 21.69 5.75
N ILE A 96 4.62 21.62 6.76
CA ILE A 96 6.03 21.24 6.60
C ILE A 96 6.40 20.13 7.58
N SER A 97 6.14 20.34 8.87
CA SER A 97 6.46 19.38 9.91
C SER A 97 5.52 18.18 9.86
N THR A 98 6.06 17.00 10.13
CA THR A 98 5.35 15.73 10.08
C THR A 98 5.27 15.07 11.46
N PRO A 99 4.36 14.10 11.68
CA PRO A 99 4.37 13.29 12.89
C PRO A 99 5.70 12.59 13.15
N ALA A 100 6.43 12.20 12.09
CA ALA A 100 7.77 11.65 12.20
C ALA A 100 8.76 12.65 12.82
N ASP A 101 8.65 13.95 12.51
CA ASP A 101 9.49 14.98 13.11
C ASP A 101 9.11 15.24 14.57
N ALA A 102 7.81 15.27 14.87
CA ALA A 102 7.32 15.33 16.26
C ALA A 102 7.85 14.15 17.10
N ALA A 103 7.82 12.92 16.55
CA ALA A 103 8.35 11.74 17.21
C ALA A 103 9.85 11.86 17.53
N LYS A 104 10.66 12.41 16.60
CA LYS A 104 12.10 12.65 16.83
C LYS A 104 12.35 13.66 17.95
N HIS A 105 11.51 14.68 18.09
CA HIS A 105 11.62 15.68 19.16
C HIS A 105 11.32 15.08 20.55
N ILE A 106 10.40 14.13 20.64
CA ILE A 106 10.02 13.48 21.90
C ILE A 106 11.03 12.40 22.25
N HIS A 107 11.14 11.37 21.41
CA HIS A 107 12.05 10.26 21.62
C HIS A 107 12.25 9.43 20.33
N PRO A 108 13.49 9.15 19.88
CA PRO A 108 13.76 8.40 18.65
C PRO A 108 13.06 7.04 18.56
N LEU A 109 12.92 6.31 19.68
CA LEU A 109 12.19 5.03 19.73
C LEU A 109 10.71 5.13 19.32
N LEU A 110 10.07 6.30 19.45
CA LEU A 110 8.70 6.48 18.98
C LEU A 110 8.66 6.34 17.46
N LEU A 111 9.56 7.02 16.74
CA LEU A 111 9.65 6.88 15.29
C LEU A 111 9.91 5.42 14.87
N GLU A 112 10.75 4.69 15.60
CA GLU A 112 11.07 3.30 15.28
C GLU A 112 9.91 2.33 15.54
N ARG A 113 9.06 2.59 16.55
CA ARG A 113 7.99 1.68 16.98
C ARG A 113 6.62 2.04 16.39
N SER A 114 6.39 3.29 16.04
CA SER A 114 5.11 3.78 15.52
C SER A 114 4.87 3.27 14.10
N ILE A 115 3.68 2.70 13.88
CA ILE A 115 3.22 2.34 12.54
C ILE A 115 2.57 3.54 11.88
N ILE A 116 1.70 4.22 12.63
CA ILE A 116 0.89 5.34 12.16
C ILE A 116 0.69 6.34 13.30
N ALA A 117 0.44 7.60 12.97
CA ALA A 117 0.06 8.63 13.93
C ALA A 117 -1.46 8.73 14.04
N LEU A 118 -1.92 9.20 15.19
CA LEU A 118 -3.30 9.57 15.44
C LEU A 118 -3.34 11.08 15.67
N VAL A 119 -3.88 11.80 14.70
CA VAL A 119 -4.01 13.27 14.75
C VAL A 119 -5.47 13.60 15.03
N ASN A 120 -5.74 14.22 16.19
CA ASN A 120 -7.11 14.43 16.68
C ASN A 120 -7.95 13.13 16.70
N GLY A 121 -7.31 12.01 17.04
CA GLY A 121 -7.93 10.67 17.03
C GLY A 121 -8.16 10.04 15.65
N ARG A 122 -7.74 10.69 14.56
CA ARG A 122 -7.84 10.17 13.19
C ARG A 122 -6.51 9.61 12.71
N GLN A 123 -6.56 8.52 11.93
CA GLN A 123 -5.39 7.91 11.32
C GLN A 123 -4.67 8.91 10.41
N TRP A 124 -3.36 9.04 10.60
CA TRP A 124 -2.52 9.98 9.86
C TRP A 124 -1.17 9.35 9.53
N ASP A 125 -0.78 9.38 8.26
CA ASP A 125 0.51 8.86 7.83
C ASP A 125 1.67 9.61 8.50
N MET A 126 2.71 8.88 8.91
CA MET A 126 3.83 9.45 9.67
C MET A 126 4.58 10.59 8.96
N TYR A 127 4.59 10.56 7.62
CA TYR A 127 5.28 11.54 6.77
C TYR A 127 4.32 12.50 6.06
N LYS A 128 3.05 12.53 6.45
CA LYS A 128 2.08 13.53 5.99
C LYS A 128 2.18 14.80 6.85
N PRO A 129 2.36 15.99 6.25
CA PRO A 129 2.49 17.24 7.01
C PRO A 129 1.24 17.56 7.84
N PHE A 130 1.42 18.29 8.95
CA PHE A 130 0.31 18.79 9.76
C PHE A 130 -0.36 20.01 9.11
N GLU A 131 -1.69 20.02 9.08
CA GLU A 131 -2.48 21.13 8.51
C GLU A 131 -2.87 22.16 9.56
N THR A 132 -3.08 21.75 10.82
CA THR A 132 -3.52 22.63 11.92
C THR A 132 -2.87 22.21 13.24
N SER A 133 -2.97 23.06 14.26
CA SER A 133 -2.72 22.66 15.63
C SER A 133 -3.63 21.47 16.00
N CYS A 134 -3.06 20.48 16.66
CA CYS A 134 -3.73 19.19 16.86
C CYS A 134 -3.17 18.44 18.07
N THR A 135 -3.94 17.45 18.52
CA THR A 135 -3.44 16.45 19.44
C THR A 135 -2.79 15.31 18.67
N LEU A 136 -1.69 14.79 19.20
CA LEU A 136 -0.90 13.73 18.59
C LEU A 136 -0.80 12.54 19.53
N ASP A 137 -1.06 11.36 18.98
CA ASP A 137 -0.75 10.08 19.59
C ASP A 137 -0.15 9.13 18.54
N PHE A 138 0.41 8.02 18.96
CA PHE A 138 1.03 7.04 18.07
C PHE A 138 0.47 5.65 18.29
N MET A 139 0.21 4.95 17.19
CA MET A 139 -0.28 3.58 17.25
C MET A 139 0.85 2.59 16.92
N HIS A 140 0.97 1.57 17.76
CA HIS A 140 2.00 0.54 17.72
C HIS A 140 1.42 -0.85 17.43
N LEU A 141 2.30 -1.81 17.11
CA LEU A 141 1.90 -3.22 16.90
C LEU A 141 1.69 -4.02 18.18
N ASN A 142 2.27 -3.57 19.30
CA ASN A 142 2.26 -4.29 20.58
C ASN A 142 1.13 -3.84 21.52
N GLU A 143 0.08 -3.24 20.99
CA GLU A 143 -1.06 -2.76 21.77
C GLU A 143 -2.09 -3.85 22.08
N ASN A 144 -2.94 -3.60 23.07
CA ASN A 144 -3.98 -4.54 23.53
C ASN A 144 -5.03 -4.89 22.45
N ARG A 145 -5.18 -4.07 21.40
CA ARG A 145 -6.11 -4.30 20.27
C ARG A 145 -5.47 -3.88 18.94
N PRO A 146 -4.51 -4.65 18.40
CA PRO A 146 -3.68 -4.22 17.27
C PRO A 146 -4.37 -4.43 15.91
N THR A 147 -5.69 -4.59 15.84
CA THR A 147 -6.39 -4.93 14.58
C THR A 147 -6.14 -3.92 13.48
N ILE A 148 -6.22 -2.63 13.81
CA ILE A 148 -5.97 -1.53 12.86
C ILE A 148 -4.48 -1.50 12.47
N SER A 149 -3.56 -1.58 13.45
CA SER A 149 -2.12 -1.58 13.19
C SER A 149 -1.68 -2.76 12.31
N ASN A 150 -2.26 -3.94 12.55
CA ASN A 150 -1.99 -5.15 11.78
C ASN A 150 -2.48 -5.01 10.33
N ASN A 151 -3.67 -4.45 10.13
CA ASN A 151 -4.21 -4.16 8.80
C ASN A 151 -3.29 -3.21 8.03
N ILE A 152 -2.86 -2.11 8.64
CA ILE A 152 -1.94 -1.14 8.04
C ILE A 152 -0.58 -1.81 7.73
N PHE A 153 -0.06 -2.61 8.65
CA PHE A 153 1.20 -3.34 8.48
C PHE A 153 1.15 -4.29 7.27
N TRP A 154 0.09 -5.08 7.12
CA TRP A 154 -0.06 -6.01 5.99
C TRP A 154 -0.36 -5.28 4.67
N LYS A 155 -1.07 -4.15 4.72
CA LYS A 155 -1.35 -3.29 3.55
C LYS A 155 -0.06 -2.72 3.00
N SER A 156 0.80 -2.29 3.91
CA SER A 156 2.15 -1.83 3.59
C SER A 156 3.04 -2.94 3.07
N CYS A 157 2.96 -4.15 3.63
CA CYS A 157 3.68 -5.31 3.09
C CYS A 157 3.24 -5.65 1.66
N SER A 158 1.94 -5.51 1.35
CA SER A 158 1.41 -5.69 0.00
C SER A 158 1.98 -4.62 -0.95
N PHE A 159 1.93 -3.35 -0.57
CA PHE A 159 2.57 -2.27 -1.35
C PHE A 159 4.06 -2.55 -1.63
N LEU A 160 4.79 -3.02 -0.62
CA LEU A 160 6.21 -3.39 -0.75
C LEU A 160 6.43 -4.64 -1.63
N MET A 161 5.45 -5.56 -1.71
CA MET A 161 5.45 -6.65 -2.70
C MET A 161 5.42 -6.10 -4.12
N GLY A 162 4.60 -5.07 -4.40
CA GLY A 162 4.56 -4.39 -5.70
C GLY A 162 5.92 -3.80 -6.10
N HIS A 163 6.63 -3.19 -5.14
CA HIS A 163 8.01 -2.73 -5.33
C HIS A 163 8.96 -3.90 -5.67
N ALA A 164 8.80 -5.06 -5.05
CA ALA A 164 9.61 -6.24 -5.34
C ALA A 164 9.36 -6.76 -6.76
N LEU A 165 8.09 -6.98 -7.08
CA LEU A 165 7.65 -7.55 -8.34
C LEU A 165 8.10 -6.69 -9.52
N THR A 166 8.01 -5.37 -9.41
CA THR A 166 8.45 -4.50 -10.51
C THR A 166 9.96 -4.46 -10.71
N ASN A 167 10.79 -4.86 -9.73
CA ASN A 167 12.25 -4.74 -9.81
C ASN A 167 13.01 -6.06 -9.97
N VAL A 168 12.41 -7.20 -9.62
CA VAL A 168 13.09 -8.50 -9.67
C VAL A 168 13.17 -9.05 -11.10
N PHE A 169 12.15 -8.78 -11.92
CA PHE A 169 12.08 -9.33 -13.26
C PHE A 169 12.90 -8.51 -14.25
N LYS A 170 13.43 -9.19 -15.26
CA LYS A 170 14.21 -8.58 -16.34
C LYS A 170 13.33 -7.62 -17.16
N ASN A 171 13.97 -6.66 -17.81
CA ASN A 171 13.30 -5.64 -18.61
C ASN A 171 12.50 -6.20 -19.81
N ASP A 172 12.74 -7.46 -20.19
CA ASP A 172 12.04 -8.16 -21.26
C ASP A 172 10.61 -8.60 -20.88
N LEU A 173 10.24 -8.54 -19.59
CA LEU A 173 8.90 -8.84 -19.11
C LEU A 173 8.27 -7.58 -18.54
N TYR A 174 7.11 -7.18 -19.07
CA TYR A 174 6.35 -6.06 -18.52
C TYR A 174 5.40 -6.55 -17.43
N ILE A 175 5.51 -5.96 -16.24
CA ILE A 175 4.69 -6.29 -15.08
C ILE A 175 3.73 -5.14 -14.83
N GLU A 176 2.46 -5.47 -14.96
CA GLU A 176 1.37 -4.55 -14.66
C GLU A 176 0.82 -4.88 -13.29
N LEU A 177 0.95 -3.93 -12.37
CA LEU A 177 0.42 -4.07 -11.03
C LEU A 177 -1.09 -3.82 -11.06
N CYS A 178 -1.90 -4.76 -10.58
CA CYS A 178 -3.35 -4.65 -10.64
C CYS A 178 -3.88 -3.93 -9.40
N ASN A 179 -4.03 -4.67 -8.31
CA ASN A 179 -4.47 -4.17 -7.03
C ASN A 179 -4.06 -5.17 -5.95
N PHE A 180 -4.11 -4.76 -4.69
CA PHE A 180 -3.99 -5.66 -3.56
C PHE A 180 -5.31 -5.67 -2.78
N PRO A 181 -5.98 -6.84 -2.70
CA PRO A 181 -7.27 -7.04 -2.05
C PRO A 181 -7.39 -6.45 -0.64
N LYS A 182 -8.62 -6.36 -0.14
CA LYS A 182 -8.85 -6.13 1.29
C LYS A 182 -8.17 -7.24 2.08
N ILE A 183 -7.45 -6.84 3.12
CA ILE A 183 -6.68 -7.77 3.94
C ILE A 183 -7.60 -8.42 4.95
N ASP A 184 -7.50 -9.73 5.01
CA ASP A 184 -8.01 -10.53 6.12
C ASP A 184 -6.81 -11.12 6.88
N ILE A 185 -6.60 -10.69 8.12
CA ILE A 185 -5.50 -11.18 8.95
C ILE A 185 -5.69 -12.68 9.25
N GLU A 186 -6.94 -13.16 9.33
CA GLU A 186 -7.25 -14.56 9.63
C GLU A 186 -6.84 -15.49 8.49
N SER A 187 -6.82 -14.98 7.25
CA SER A 187 -6.34 -15.70 6.08
C SER A 187 -4.88 -16.15 6.21
N GLY A 188 -4.07 -15.46 7.03
CA GLY A 188 -2.68 -15.84 7.27
C GLY A 188 -1.69 -15.38 6.20
N SER A 189 -2.10 -14.61 5.19
CA SER A 189 -1.19 -14.02 4.19
C SER A 189 -1.67 -12.65 3.70
N PHE A 190 -0.72 -11.79 3.33
CA PHE A 190 -1.02 -10.60 2.53
C PHE A 190 -0.80 -10.91 1.05
N VAL A 191 -1.44 -10.13 0.18
CA VAL A 191 -1.58 -10.48 -1.24
C VAL A 191 -1.34 -9.29 -2.15
N TYR A 192 -0.83 -9.55 -3.35
CA TYR A 192 -0.75 -8.56 -4.41
C TYR A 192 -1.04 -9.21 -5.77
N ASP A 193 -2.02 -8.66 -6.50
CA ASP A 193 -2.39 -9.15 -7.81
C ASP A 193 -1.62 -8.36 -8.88
N PHE A 194 -1.02 -9.08 -9.82
CA PHE A 194 -0.24 -8.51 -10.92
C PHE A 194 -0.44 -9.32 -12.19
N SER A 195 -0.36 -8.64 -13.33
CA SER A 195 -0.40 -9.25 -14.65
C SER A 195 0.99 -9.26 -15.26
N ILE A 196 1.29 -10.33 -15.98
CA ILE A 196 2.53 -10.43 -16.76
C ILE A 196 2.12 -10.37 -18.22
N SER A 197 2.50 -9.28 -18.89
CA SER A 197 2.30 -9.12 -20.32
C SER A 197 3.56 -9.63 -21.03
N PHE A 198 3.42 -10.68 -21.83
CA PHE A 198 4.51 -11.19 -22.66
C PHE A 198 4.62 -10.37 -23.94
N LEU A 199 5.85 -10.11 -24.39
CA LEU A 199 6.11 -9.66 -25.76
C LEU A 199 5.81 -10.76 -26.78
N ASN A 200 5.80 -12.04 -26.37
CA ASN A 200 5.48 -13.20 -27.20
C ASN A 200 4.59 -14.17 -26.42
N GLU A 201 3.31 -14.26 -26.81
CA GLU A 201 2.33 -15.20 -26.26
C GLU A 201 2.82 -16.66 -26.33
N LYS A 202 2.66 -17.45 -25.26
CA LYS A 202 2.13 -18.85 -25.28
C LYS A 202 2.44 -19.77 -24.08
N SER A 203 2.87 -19.28 -22.91
CA SER A 203 2.94 -20.18 -21.75
C SER A 203 2.68 -19.50 -20.42
N ASP A 204 1.86 -20.14 -19.60
CA ASP A 204 1.73 -19.80 -18.18
C ASP A 204 3.10 -19.92 -17.49
N ILE A 205 3.48 -18.90 -16.72
CA ILE A 205 4.69 -18.94 -15.91
C ILE A 205 4.37 -19.70 -14.63
N THR A 206 5.10 -20.78 -14.41
CA THR A 206 5.18 -21.42 -13.11
C THR A 206 6.36 -20.84 -12.34
N PHE A 207 6.12 -20.41 -11.10
CA PHE A 207 7.16 -19.90 -10.22
C PHE A 207 7.75 -21.05 -9.39
N SER A 208 9.07 -21.20 -9.43
CA SER A 208 9.77 -22.17 -8.58
C SER A 208 10.01 -21.62 -7.18
N ASP A 209 10.27 -22.50 -6.21
CA ASP A 209 10.68 -22.10 -4.86
C ASP A 209 11.92 -21.20 -4.83
N ASN A 210 12.81 -21.35 -5.83
CA ASN A 210 13.99 -20.50 -5.95
C ASN A 210 13.61 -19.08 -6.36
N ASP A 211 12.63 -18.92 -7.26
CA ASP A 211 12.14 -17.60 -7.68
C ASP A 211 11.48 -16.87 -6.50
N LEU A 212 10.67 -17.57 -5.71
CA LEU A 212 10.06 -17.02 -4.50
C LEU A 212 11.11 -16.55 -3.49
N LYS A 213 12.20 -17.33 -3.32
CA LYS A 213 13.34 -16.95 -2.47
C LYS A 213 14.06 -15.72 -3.02
N ILE A 214 14.24 -15.60 -4.33
CA ILE A 214 14.88 -14.42 -4.95
C ILE A 214 14.04 -13.16 -4.68
N ILE A 215 12.72 -13.23 -4.89
CA ILE A 215 11.82 -12.10 -4.61
C ILE A 215 11.85 -11.73 -3.12
N SER A 216 11.74 -12.72 -2.24
CA SER A 216 11.82 -12.50 -0.78
C SER A 216 13.13 -11.83 -0.37
N ASN A 217 14.26 -12.34 -0.87
CA ASN A 217 15.58 -11.81 -0.58
C ASN A 217 15.79 -10.39 -1.12
N TYR A 218 15.19 -10.06 -2.26
CA TYR A 218 15.23 -8.70 -2.81
C TYR A 218 14.60 -7.71 -1.82
N VAL A 219 13.40 -8.03 -1.35
CA VAL A 219 12.65 -7.21 -0.40
C VAL A 219 13.41 -7.05 0.91
N GLU A 220 13.87 -8.17 1.50
CA GLU A 220 14.62 -8.10 2.75
C GLU A 220 15.91 -7.29 2.63
N LYS A 221 16.66 -7.45 1.53
CA LYS A 221 17.86 -6.65 1.27
C LYS A 221 17.52 -5.17 1.06
N SER A 222 16.36 -4.85 0.49
CA SER A 222 15.94 -3.48 0.23
C SER A 222 15.69 -2.69 1.52
N PHE A 223 15.24 -3.34 2.60
CA PHE A 223 15.01 -2.68 3.90
C PHE A 223 16.18 -2.84 4.88
N LYS A 224 16.93 -3.95 4.82
CA LYS A 224 18.05 -4.21 5.75
C LYS A 224 19.35 -3.47 5.38
N LYS A 225 19.54 -3.05 4.12
CA LYS A 225 20.72 -2.27 3.74
C LYS A 225 20.65 -0.85 4.31
N GLN A 226 21.64 -0.53 5.15
CA GLN A 226 21.97 0.76 5.74
C GLN A 226 20.97 1.28 6.80
N HIS A 227 21.32 1.09 8.07
CA HIS A 227 20.66 1.69 9.25
C HIS A 227 20.45 3.22 9.17
N PHE A 228 21.17 3.91 8.27
CA PHE A 228 21.11 5.36 8.08
C PHE A 228 20.42 5.82 6.79
N SER A 229 20.06 4.89 5.88
CA SER A 229 19.52 5.23 4.53
C SER A 229 18.21 4.52 4.22
N GLN A 230 17.44 4.15 5.24
CA GLN A 230 16.11 3.61 5.01
C GLN A 230 15.19 4.74 4.55
N SER A 231 14.70 4.62 3.31
CA SER A 231 13.73 5.56 2.76
C SER A 231 12.35 5.31 3.40
N PRO A 232 11.64 6.36 3.84
CA PRO A 232 10.28 6.20 4.30
C PRO A 232 9.32 5.93 3.14
N ILE A 233 8.10 5.52 3.49
CA ILE A 233 6.97 5.54 2.57
C ILE A 233 6.36 6.95 2.66
N ILE A 234 6.36 7.66 1.53
CA ILE A 234 5.94 9.06 1.48
C ILE A 234 4.54 9.15 0.85
N PRO A 235 3.53 9.62 1.60
CA PRO A 235 2.20 9.89 1.05
C PRO A 235 2.19 11.23 0.30
N LEU A 236 1.38 11.32 -0.75
CA LEU A 236 1.10 12.53 -1.50
C LEU A 236 -0.36 12.51 -1.96
N CYS A 237 -1.12 13.55 -1.58
CA CYS A 237 -2.47 13.75 -2.09
C CYS A 237 -2.38 14.44 -3.46
N VAL A 238 -2.94 13.84 -4.50
CA VAL A 238 -2.93 14.38 -5.86
C VAL A 238 -4.34 14.39 -6.45
N SER A 239 -4.59 15.28 -7.40
CA SER A 239 -5.86 15.26 -8.13
C SER A 239 -5.98 13.99 -8.99
N LYS A 240 -7.21 13.57 -9.26
CA LYS A 240 -7.53 12.43 -10.13
C LYS A 240 -6.87 12.57 -11.52
N ALA A 241 -6.86 13.77 -12.09
CA ALA A 241 -6.19 14.05 -13.36
C ALA A 241 -4.68 13.78 -13.30
N MET A 242 -4.01 14.22 -12.22
CA MET A 242 -2.59 13.94 -12.02
C MET A 242 -2.33 12.45 -11.77
N ALA A 243 -3.23 11.75 -11.06
CA ALA A 243 -3.15 10.30 -10.88
C ALA A 243 -3.22 9.56 -12.23
N PHE A 244 -4.10 9.97 -13.15
CA PHE A 244 -4.14 9.43 -14.51
C PHE A 244 -2.83 9.61 -15.27
N GLU A 245 -2.19 10.77 -15.15
CA GLU A 245 -0.88 11.02 -15.78
C GLU A 245 0.23 10.14 -15.19
N ILE A 246 0.23 9.97 -13.86
CA ILE A 246 1.18 9.09 -13.16
C ILE A 246 1.01 7.64 -13.65
N PHE A 247 -0.22 7.13 -13.69
CA PHE A 247 -0.50 5.73 -13.99
C PHE A 247 -0.86 5.44 -15.45
N LYS A 248 -0.59 6.37 -16.38
CA LYS A 248 -0.98 6.29 -17.80
C LYS A 248 -0.65 4.96 -18.48
N TYR A 249 0.48 4.34 -18.13
CA TYR A 249 0.93 3.09 -18.75
C TYR A 249 0.30 1.82 -18.15
N ASN A 250 -0.46 1.93 -17.05
CA ASN A 250 -1.06 0.78 -16.38
C ASN A 250 -2.58 0.78 -16.56
N ARG A 251 -3.07 -0.17 -17.36
CA ARG A 251 -4.51 -0.34 -17.65
C ARG A 251 -5.37 -0.66 -16.42
N PHE A 252 -4.85 -1.44 -15.47
CA PHE A 252 -5.62 -1.79 -14.28
C PHE A 252 -5.79 -0.58 -13.37
N LYS A 253 -4.71 0.18 -13.17
CA LYS A 253 -4.70 1.37 -12.34
C LYS A 253 -5.57 2.49 -12.93
N THR A 254 -5.50 2.71 -14.23
CA THR A 254 -6.37 3.68 -14.93
C THR A 254 -7.84 3.30 -14.87
N HIS A 255 -8.18 2.01 -14.98
CA HIS A 255 -9.55 1.54 -14.82
C HIS A 255 -10.07 1.73 -13.38
N ILE A 256 -9.26 1.40 -12.37
CA ILE A 256 -9.64 1.65 -10.96
C ILE A 256 -9.83 3.15 -10.72
N LEU A 257 -8.95 4.00 -11.27
CA LEU A 257 -9.12 5.44 -11.17
C LEU A 257 -10.41 5.92 -11.84
N SER A 258 -10.81 5.34 -12.98
CA SER A 258 -12.06 5.77 -13.65
C SER A 258 -13.30 5.42 -12.85
N THR A 259 -13.29 4.34 -12.06
CA THR A 259 -14.43 3.90 -11.24
C THR A 259 -14.50 4.58 -9.86
N MET A 260 -13.42 5.22 -9.41
CA MET A 260 -13.41 5.99 -8.16
C MET A 260 -14.22 7.29 -8.30
N ASP A 261 -15.10 7.57 -7.34
CA ASP A 261 -15.87 8.82 -7.31
C ASP A 261 -15.04 10.01 -6.76
N ASP A 262 -14.00 9.73 -5.97
CA ASP A 262 -13.20 10.75 -5.31
C ASP A 262 -12.35 11.55 -6.31
N ASN A 263 -12.32 12.87 -6.14
CA ASN A 263 -11.51 13.77 -6.96
C ASN A 263 -10.04 13.80 -6.55
N ASP A 264 -9.73 13.37 -5.33
CA ASP A 264 -8.39 13.35 -4.76
C ASP A 264 -7.98 11.91 -4.45
N VAL A 265 -6.75 11.57 -4.80
CA VAL A 265 -6.18 10.22 -4.65
C VAL A 265 -4.91 10.31 -3.83
N THR A 266 -4.75 9.42 -2.85
CA THR A 266 -3.50 9.33 -2.09
C THR A 266 -2.54 8.36 -2.77
N VAL A 267 -1.42 8.91 -3.22
CA VAL A 267 -0.33 8.17 -3.87
C VAL A 267 0.83 8.03 -2.89
N TYR A 268 1.38 6.83 -2.81
CA TYR A 268 2.51 6.50 -1.94
C TYR A 268 3.76 6.23 -2.78
N SER A 269 4.88 6.78 -2.34
CA SER A 269 6.19 6.55 -2.95
C SER A 269 7.14 5.87 -1.98
N TYR A 270 7.82 4.84 -2.48
CA TYR A 270 8.94 4.20 -1.81
C TYR A 270 10.06 3.98 -2.82
N LYS A 271 11.16 4.72 -2.64
CA LYS A 271 12.32 4.74 -3.55
C LYS A 271 11.91 5.06 -5.00
N ASN A 272 11.87 4.02 -5.85
CA ASN A 272 11.55 4.10 -7.28
C ASN A 272 10.22 3.38 -7.60
N HIS A 273 9.36 3.22 -6.60
CA HIS A 273 8.06 2.60 -6.74
C HIS A 273 7.00 3.56 -6.22
N VAL A 274 5.95 3.73 -7.04
CA VAL A 274 4.83 4.61 -6.78
C VAL A 274 3.57 3.80 -7.03
N ASP A 275 2.65 3.81 -6.06
CA ASP A 275 1.35 3.16 -6.17
C ASP A 275 0.33 3.93 -5.33
N PHE A 276 -0.95 3.84 -5.64
CA PHE A 276 -2.02 4.49 -4.86
C PHE A 276 -2.72 3.49 -3.94
N CYS A 277 -3.25 4.01 -2.84
CA CYS A 277 -3.97 3.21 -1.85
C CYS A 277 -4.97 4.09 -1.10
N ASP A 278 -6.16 3.57 -0.85
CA ASP A 278 -7.23 4.29 -0.15
C ASP A 278 -7.04 4.28 1.38
N ALA A 279 -6.14 3.42 1.87
CA ALA A 279 -5.84 3.25 3.29
C ALA A 279 -4.43 3.73 3.61
N PRO A 280 -4.21 4.27 4.83
CA PRO A 280 -2.90 4.72 5.25
C PRO A 280 -1.91 3.56 5.33
N LEU A 281 -0.63 3.89 5.11
CA LEU A 281 0.47 2.93 5.13
C LEU A 281 1.39 3.21 6.32
N MET A 282 2.19 2.21 6.68
CA MET A 282 3.21 2.34 7.71
C MET A 282 4.25 3.36 7.26
N GLY A 283 4.72 4.20 8.19
CA GLY A 283 5.69 5.25 7.84
C GLY A 283 7.02 4.70 7.33
N HIS A 284 7.52 3.62 7.92
CA HIS A 284 8.90 3.19 7.69
C HIS A 284 9.04 1.67 7.64
N PRO A 285 9.69 1.08 6.61
CA PRO A 285 9.83 -0.37 6.48
C PRO A 285 10.65 -1.05 7.59
N ASN A 286 11.31 -0.29 8.48
CA ASN A 286 12.07 -0.83 9.60
C ASN A 286 11.25 -1.64 10.61
N ASN A 287 9.92 -1.45 10.65
CA ASN A 287 9.06 -2.27 11.49
C ASN A 287 8.99 -3.72 10.99
N ILE A 288 9.45 -4.04 9.77
CA ILE A 288 9.49 -5.40 9.22
C ILE A 288 10.76 -6.12 9.68
N TYR A 289 10.60 -7.30 10.28
CA TYR A 289 11.71 -8.21 10.61
C TYR A 289 12.04 -9.15 9.46
N THR A 290 11.01 -9.82 8.98
CA THR A 290 11.07 -10.90 7.99
C THR A 290 10.00 -10.63 6.96
N PHE A 291 10.33 -10.84 5.70
CA PHE A 291 9.40 -10.73 4.58
C PHE A 291 9.63 -11.91 3.64
N VAL A 292 8.61 -12.74 3.50
CA VAL A 292 8.69 -13.95 2.67
C VAL A 292 7.51 -13.99 1.71
N VAL A 293 7.81 -14.19 0.44
CA VAL A 293 6.84 -14.58 -0.58
C VAL A 293 6.65 -16.09 -0.46
N SER A 294 5.43 -16.50 -0.16
CA SER A 294 5.09 -17.90 0.17
C SER A 294 4.59 -18.67 -1.04
N ALA A 295 3.84 -18.03 -1.94
CA ALA A 295 3.30 -18.63 -3.15
C ALA A 295 2.97 -17.56 -4.18
N ILE A 296 2.99 -17.92 -5.47
CA ILE A 296 2.42 -17.11 -6.55
C ILE A 296 1.50 -18.03 -7.34
N ASN A 297 0.21 -17.72 -7.33
CA ASN A 297 -0.83 -18.55 -7.93
C ASN A 297 -1.49 -17.79 -9.08
N LYS A 298 -1.67 -18.44 -10.24
CA LYS A 298 -2.45 -17.88 -11.34
C LYS A 298 -3.92 -17.81 -10.93
N LEU A 299 -4.59 -16.69 -11.24
CA LEU A 299 -6.03 -16.57 -11.06
C LEU A 299 -6.76 -17.15 -12.27
N ASP A 300 -7.82 -17.92 -12.02
CA ASP A 300 -8.67 -18.52 -13.06
C ASP A 300 -9.60 -17.46 -13.67
N ILE A 301 -9.02 -16.51 -14.40
CA ILE A 301 -9.76 -15.48 -15.14
C ILE A 301 -9.55 -15.74 -16.64
N PRO A 302 -10.63 -15.91 -17.44
CA PRO A 302 -10.50 -16.23 -18.86
C PRO A 302 -9.73 -15.13 -19.59
N ASN A 303 -8.83 -15.53 -20.50
CA ASN A 303 -8.01 -14.65 -21.34
C ASN A 303 -7.15 -13.61 -20.60
N LYS A 304 -6.91 -13.77 -19.28
CA LYS A 304 -6.06 -12.87 -18.50
C LYS A 304 -4.95 -13.63 -17.78
N HIS A 305 -3.71 -13.17 -17.95
CA HIS A 305 -2.54 -13.70 -17.26
C HIS A 305 -2.29 -12.96 -15.93
N ILE A 306 -3.27 -13.06 -15.01
CA ILE A 306 -3.20 -12.44 -13.69
C ILE A 306 -2.72 -13.48 -12.67
N TYR A 307 -1.76 -13.06 -11.85
CA TYR A 307 -1.15 -13.84 -10.79
C TYR A 307 -1.34 -13.13 -9.45
N ARG A 308 -1.58 -13.92 -8.41
CA ARG A 308 -1.67 -13.47 -7.02
C ARG A 308 -0.41 -13.89 -6.28
N ALA A 309 0.44 -12.93 -5.94
CA ALA A 309 1.55 -13.13 -5.03
C ALA A 309 1.05 -13.11 -3.59
N GLN A 310 1.36 -14.16 -2.83
CA GLN A 310 1.03 -14.28 -1.41
C GLN A 310 2.32 -14.20 -0.59
N GLY A 311 2.27 -13.48 0.52
CA GLY A 311 3.42 -13.34 1.41
C GLY A 311 3.04 -13.33 2.88
N ILE A 312 4.04 -13.56 3.71
CA ILE A 312 3.97 -13.44 5.16
C ILE A 312 5.09 -12.52 5.65
N SER A 313 4.76 -11.66 6.61
CA SER A 313 5.72 -10.76 7.23
C SER A 313 5.54 -10.75 8.74
N ILE A 314 6.68 -10.70 9.43
CA ILE A 314 6.74 -10.65 10.89
C ILE A 314 7.31 -9.29 11.28
N PRO A 315 6.72 -8.59 12.25
CA PRO A 315 7.24 -7.31 12.69
C PRO A 315 8.45 -7.46 13.64
N ARG A 316 9.32 -6.45 13.64
CA ARG A 316 10.59 -6.40 14.40
C ARG A 316 10.45 -6.64 15.89
N HIS A 317 9.33 -6.18 16.47
CA HIS A 317 9.07 -6.27 17.90
C HIS A 317 8.32 -7.55 18.31
N GLN A 318 7.93 -8.42 17.36
CA GLN A 318 7.25 -9.69 17.64
C GLN A 318 7.99 -10.84 16.94
N LYS A 319 9.20 -11.12 17.40
CA LYS A 319 10.01 -12.21 16.84
C LYS A 319 9.38 -13.55 17.18
N ILE A 320 9.35 -14.45 16.19
CA ILE A 320 8.83 -15.80 16.32
C ILE A 320 9.98 -16.80 16.15
N HIS A 321 9.94 -17.89 16.90
CA HIS A 321 10.88 -18.99 16.75
C HIS A 321 10.78 -19.63 15.35
N TYR A 322 11.89 -20.13 14.80
CA TYR A 322 11.94 -20.63 13.42
C TYR A 322 10.90 -21.72 13.14
N ILE A 323 10.62 -22.60 14.11
CA ILE A 323 9.60 -23.67 13.97
C ILE A 323 8.21 -23.05 13.78
N GLY A 324 7.83 -22.09 14.62
CA GLY A 324 6.54 -21.42 14.52
C GLY A 324 6.43 -20.62 13.23
N PHE A 325 7.53 -19.98 12.80
CA PHE A 325 7.57 -19.28 11.52
C PHE A 325 7.34 -20.22 10.33
N ASN A 326 7.94 -21.41 10.33
CA ASN A 326 7.73 -22.39 9.26
C ASN A 326 6.27 -22.87 9.17
N VAL A 327 5.58 -23.03 10.31
CA VAL A 327 4.15 -23.39 10.34
C VAL A 327 3.30 -22.29 9.70
N ILE A 328 3.53 -21.03 10.06
CA ILE A 328 2.78 -19.89 9.51
C ILE A 328 3.11 -19.70 8.02
N LYS A 329 4.37 -19.87 7.64
CA LYS A 329 4.79 -19.84 6.23
C LYS A 329 4.07 -20.90 5.40
N ALA A 330 3.99 -22.14 5.89
CA ALA A 330 3.28 -23.22 5.21
C ALA A 330 1.78 -22.90 5.06
N ARG A 331 1.15 -22.33 6.09
CA ARG A 331 -0.23 -21.83 6.00
C ARG A 331 -0.38 -20.74 4.94
N ALA A 332 0.54 -19.79 4.89
CA ALA A 332 0.53 -18.68 3.93
C ALA A 332 0.73 -19.11 2.47
N SER A 333 1.28 -20.31 2.23
CA SER A 333 1.37 -20.90 0.88
C SER A 333 0.04 -21.49 0.40
N THR A 334 -0.96 -21.63 1.27
CA THR A 334 -2.30 -22.09 0.88
C THR A 334 -3.01 -20.96 0.14
N TYR A 335 -3.59 -21.28 -1.01
CA TYR A 335 -4.30 -20.30 -1.83
C TYR A 335 -5.47 -19.67 -1.06
N VAL A 336 -5.44 -18.35 -0.91
CA VAL A 336 -6.50 -17.59 -0.26
C VAL A 336 -7.44 -17.04 -1.35
N ILE A 337 -8.68 -17.53 -1.34
CA ILE A 337 -9.76 -16.99 -2.16
C ILE A 337 -10.24 -15.69 -1.52
N LEU A 338 -9.71 -14.56 -1.99
CA LEU A 338 -10.26 -13.24 -1.72
C LEU A 338 -11.10 -12.85 -2.94
N TYR A 339 -12.41 -12.69 -2.72
CA TYR A 339 -13.36 -12.21 -3.73
C TYR A 339 -13.02 -10.75 -4.05
N VAL A 340 -12.41 -10.51 -5.21
CA VAL A 340 -12.12 -9.15 -5.70
C VAL A 340 -12.68 -8.89 -7.10
N PHE A 341 -13.02 -9.94 -7.85
CA PHE A 341 -13.60 -9.81 -9.18
C PHE A 341 -14.91 -10.59 -9.24
N THR A 342 -15.96 -10.06 -8.62
CA THR A 342 -17.32 -10.54 -8.85
C THR A 342 -18.06 -9.47 -9.66
N GLU A 343 -18.33 -9.82 -10.93
CA GLU A 343 -19.45 -9.38 -11.78
C GLU A 343 -19.23 -8.38 -12.94
N ASP A 344 -18.18 -7.54 -12.99
CA ASP A 344 -18.08 -6.52 -14.07
C ASP A 344 -16.93 -6.71 -15.09
N CYS A 345 -16.41 -7.93 -15.27
CA CYS A 345 -15.33 -8.20 -16.25
C CYS A 345 -15.79 -8.49 -17.69
N ASP A 346 -17.09 -8.38 -18.00
CA ASP A 346 -17.65 -8.65 -19.34
C ASP A 346 -17.42 -7.51 -20.37
N MET A 347 -16.57 -6.52 -20.04
CA MET A 347 -16.29 -5.34 -20.87
C MET A 347 -14.83 -5.23 -21.34
N PHE A 348 -14.10 -6.35 -21.40
CA PHE A 348 -12.78 -6.43 -22.03
C PHE A 348 -12.77 -7.46 -23.14
#